data_AF-A0A939B6Z3-F1
#
_entry.id   AF-A0A939B6Z3-F1
#
_cell.length_a   1.000
_cell.length_b   1.000
_cell.length_c   1.000
_cell.angle_alpha   90.00
_cell.angle_beta   90.00
_cell.angle_gamma   90.00
#
_symmetry.space_group_name_H-M   'P 1'
#
loop_
_entity.id
_entity.type
_entity.pdbx_description
1 polymer ?
#
loop_
_entity_poly.entity_id
_entity_poly.type
_entity_poly.pdbx_seq_one_letter_code
_entity_poly.pdbx_strand_id
1 'polypeptide(L)' 'MKNNLGPVTIGTIIRSKLKERRHTVVWFAEQLGCSRTNVYKIFAKPSIDTEELFKISRILDFDFFKAYSEKLSCRNE' A
#
# COMPACT_ATOMS: atom_id res chain seq x y z
N MET A 1 6.31 -15.22 -16.64
CA MET A 1 5.65 -14.16 -15.85
C MET A 1 6.55 -13.88 -14.65
N LYS A 2 7.11 -12.67 -14.50
CA LYS A 2 8.10 -12.38 -13.45
C LYS A 2 7.38 -12.28 -12.09
N ASN A 3 7.49 -13.33 -11.27
CA ASN A 3 7.14 -13.26 -9.86
C ASN A 3 8.21 -12.42 -9.15
N ASN A 4 7.94 -11.13 -8.96
CA ASN A 4 8.74 -10.30 -8.05
C ASN A 4 8.33 -10.65 -6.61
N LEU A 5 8.90 -11.74 -6.07
CA LEU A 5 8.91 -12.04 -4.64
C LEU A 5 9.89 -11.08 -3.94
N GLY A 6 9.58 -9.79 -3.97
CA GLY A 6 10.20 -8.84 -3.06
C GLY A 6 9.66 -9.06 -1.65
N PRO A 7 10.36 -8.60 -0.60
CA PRO A 7 9.84 -8.64 0.76
C PRO A 7 8.44 -8.02 0.83
N VAL A 8 7.53 -8.67 1.56
CA VAL A 8 6.17 -8.16 1.78
C VAL A 8 6.28 -6.92 2.66
N THR A 9 6.14 -5.75 2.03
CA THR A 9 6.10 -4.44 2.69
C THR A 9 4.72 -3.83 2.54
N ILE A 10 4.43 -2.80 3.33
CA ILE A 10 3.16 -2.09 3.21
C ILE A 10 2.97 -1.49 1.80
N GLY A 11 4.05 -1.01 1.17
CA GLY A 11 4.04 -0.49 -0.19
C GLY A 11 3.65 -1.53 -1.23
N THR A 12 4.11 -2.78 -1.09
CA THR A 12 3.73 -3.87 -2.01
C THR A 12 2.30 -4.34 -1.81
N ILE A 13 1.80 -4.31 -0.56
CA ILE A 13 0.39 -4.60 -0.25
C ILE A 13 -0.53 -3.54 -0.87
N ILE A 14 -0.20 -2.24 -0.72
CA ILE A 14 -0.96 -1.14 -1.33
C ILE A 14 -1.02 -1.28 -2.85
N ARG A 15 0.13 -1.54 -3.50
CA ARG A 15 0.18 -1.76 -4.95
C ARG A 15 -0.70 -2.93 -5.38
N SER A 16 -0.70 -4.01 -4.61
CA SER A 16 -1.50 -5.21 -4.91
C SER A 16 -2.99 -4.91 -4.77
N LYS A 17 -3.40 -4.20 -3.72
CA LYS A 17 -4.79 -3.80 -3.50
C LYS A 17 -5.30 -2.81 -4.54
N LEU A 18 -4.47 -1.85 -4.96
CA LEU A 18 -4.82 -0.95 -6.06
C LEU A 18 -5.15 -1.73 -7.34
N LYS A 19 -4.34 -2.73 -7.68
CA LYS A 19 -4.55 -3.61 -8.84
C LYS A 19 -5.79 -4.48 -8.69
N GLU A 20 -6.02 -5.05 -7.50
CA GLU A 20 -7.20 -5.86 -7.19
C GLU A 20 -8.51 -5.07 -7.36
N ARG A 21 -8.52 -3.80 -6.91
CA ARG A 21 -9.64 -2.86 -7.08
C ARG A 21 -9.76 -2.32 -8.51
N ARG A 22 -8.88 -2.72 -9.43
CA ARG A 22 -8.84 -2.31 -10.86
C ARG A 22 -8.65 -0.81 -11.08
N HIS A 23 -8.02 -0.12 -10.13
CA HIS A 23 -7.67 1.29 -10.28
C HIS A 23 -6.29 1.46 -10.90
N THR A 24 -6.10 2.56 -11.63
CA THR A 24 -4.82 2.91 -12.25
C THR A 24 -3.94 3.71 -11.29
N VAL A 25 -2.63 3.75 -11.56
CA VAL A 25 -1.70 4.63 -10.84
C VAL A 25 -2.04 6.10 -11.02
N VAL A 26 -2.57 6.48 -12.19
CA VAL A 26 -3.03 7.86 -12.46
C VAL A 26 -4.19 8.21 -11.54
N TRP A 27 -5.22 7.37 -11.52
CA TRP A 27 -6.37 7.55 -10.65
C TRP A 27 -5.95 7.67 -9.17
N PHE A 28 -5.03 6.80 -8.74
CA PHE A 28 -4.57 6.82 -7.35
C PHE A 28 -3.77 8.09 -7.02
N ALA A 29 -2.96 8.59 -7.96
CA ALA A 29 -2.24 9.84 -7.81
C ALA A 29 -3.21 11.03 -7.69
N GLU A 30 -4.28 11.05 -8.48
CA GLU A 30 -5.34 12.06 -8.41
C GLU A 30 -6.07 12.01 -7.05
N GLN A 31 -6.45 10.83 -6.56
CA GLN A 31 -7.09 10.69 -5.25
C GLN A 31 -6.19 11.15 -4.09
N LEU A 32 -4.87 10.94 -4.22
CA LEU A 32 -3.88 11.40 -3.24
C LEU A 32 -3.48 12.87 -3.42
N GLY A 33 -3.94 13.55 -4.47
CA GLY A 33 -3.51 14.92 -4.80
C GLY A 33 -2.01 15.02 -5.07
N CYS A 34 -1.39 13.99 -5.64
CA CYS A 34 0.06 13.95 -5.88
C CYS A 34 0.43 13.43 -7.28
N SER A 35 1.73 13.39 -7.60
CA SER A 35 2.21 12.92 -8.88
C SER A 35 2.34 11.39 -8.94
N ARG A 36 2.29 10.80 -10.14
CA ARG A 36 2.59 9.38 -10.36
C ARG A 36 3.94 8.95 -9.77
N THR A 37 4.94 9.82 -9.83
CA THR A 37 6.27 9.57 -9.24
C THR A 37 6.18 9.38 -7.73
N ASN A 38 5.36 10.18 -7.04
CA ASN A 38 5.14 10.01 -5.61
C ASN A 38 4.45 8.69 -5.29
N VAL A 39 3.48 8.28 -6.11
CA VAL A 39 2.85 6.96 -5.98
C VAL A 39 3.87 5.81 -6.11
N TYR A 40 4.77 5.86 -7.08
CA TYR A 40 5.83 4.85 -7.19
C TYR A 40 6.79 4.86 -5.99
N LYS A 41 7.08 6.05 -5.43
CA LYS A 41 7.86 6.16 -4.18
C LYS A 41 7.10 5.48 -3.02
N ILE A 42 5.79 5.69 -2.88
CA ILE A 42 4.96 5.03 -1.86
C ILE A 42 5.10 3.50 -1.95
N PHE A 43 5.05 2.92 -3.16
CA PHE A 43 5.20 1.48 -3.34
C PHE A 43 6.58 0.94 -2.95
N ALA A 44 7.62 1.78 -3.01
CA ALA A 44 8.99 1.43 -2.65
C ALA A 44 9.31 1.68 -1.16
N LYS A 45 8.47 2.44 -0.44
CA LYS A 45 8.70 2.74 0.98
C LYS A 45 8.58 1.46 1.84
N PRO A 46 9.53 1.19 2.75
CA PRO A 46 9.42 0.07 3.69
C PRO A 46 8.39 0.32 4.80
N SER A 47 8.15 1.59 5.13
CA SER A 47 7.17 2.06 6.11
C SER A 47 6.48 3.32 5.57
N ILE A 48 5.24 3.52 6.00
CA ILE A 48 4.42 4.68 5.64
C ILE A 48 3.93 5.30 6.95
N ASP A 49 3.89 6.64 6.98
CA ASP A 49 3.34 7.38 8.11
C ASP A 49 1.86 7.00 8.35
N THR A 50 1.41 7.01 9.60
CA THR A 50 0.07 6.54 9.95
C THR A 50 -1.03 7.40 9.32
N GLU A 51 -0.83 8.71 9.15
CA GLU A 51 -1.82 9.57 8.50
C GLU A 51 -1.89 9.28 6.99
N GLU A 52 -0.72 9.11 6.33
CA GLU A 52 -0.64 8.74 4.92
C GLU A 52 -1.29 7.37 4.69
N LEU A 53 -1.05 6.40 5.58
CA LEU A 53 -1.66 5.07 5.53
C LEU A 53 -3.17 5.11 5.72
N PHE A 54 -3.67 5.97 6.63
CA PHE A 54 -5.11 6.14 6.85
C PHE A 54 -5.80 6.72 5.61
N LYS A 55 -5.22 7.74 4.98
CA LYS A 55 -5.76 8.30 3.72
C LYS A 55 -5.80 7.24 2.62
N ILE A 56 -4.73 6.46 2.46
CA ILE A 56 -4.68 5.36 1.49
C ILE A 56 -5.74 4.29 1.80
N SER A 57 -5.93 3.96 3.07
CA SER A 57 -6.95 3.02 3.53
C SER A 57 -8.36 3.46 3.14
N ARG A 58 -8.66 4.76 3.30
CA ARG A 58 -9.94 5.35 2.88
C ARG A 58 -10.12 5.33 1.37
N ILE A 59 -9.10 5.71 0.61
CA ILE A 59 -9.17 5.76 -0.86
C ILE A 59 -9.40 4.38 -1.47
N LEU A 60 -8.74 3.34 -0.94
CA LEU A 60 -8.81 1.98 -1.46
C LEU A 60 -9.86 1.10 -0.77
N ASP A 61 -10.59 1.67 0.19
CA ASP A 61 -11.57 0.99 1.03
C ASP A 61 -11.00 -0.33 1.59
N PHE A 62 -9.85 -0.23 2.27
CA PHE A 62 -9.14 -1.38 2.82
C PHE A 62 -8.36 -1.00 4.07
N ASP A 63 -8.48 -1.81 5.13
CA ASP A 63 -7.74 -1.60 6.36
C ASP A 63 -6.30 -2.12 6.24
N PHE A 64 -5.37 -1.23 5.90
CA PHE A 64 -3.95 -1.56 5.83
C PHE A 64 -3.28 -1.69 7.21
N PHE A 65 -3.90 -1.20 8.28
CA PHE A 65 -3.35 -1.35 9.64
C PHE A 65 -3.41 -2.81 10.10
N LYS A 66 -4.40 -3.57 9.62
CA LYS A 66 -4.52 -5.00 9.88
C LYS A 66 -3.27 -5.79 9.50
N ALA A 67 -2.58 -5.41 8.42
CA ALA A 67 -1.33 -6.06 8.02
C ALA A 67 -0.22 -5.90 9.09
N TYR A 68 -0.19 -4.78 9.82
CA TYR A 68 0.71 -4.59 10.95
C TYR A 68 0.25 -5.37 12.18
N SER A 69 -1.05 -5.39 12.48
CA SER A 69 -1.62 -6.16 13.58
C SER A 69 -1.37 -7.67 13.41
N GLU A 70 -1.54 -8.21 12.20
CA GLU A 70 -1.26 -9.60 11.87
C GLU A 70 0.23 -9.91 12.04
N LYS A 71 1.10 -9.03 11.54
CA LYS A 71 2.56 -9.18 11.71
C LYS A 71 2.99 -9.14 13.19
N LEU A 72 2.32 -8.36 14.02
CA LEU A 72 2.54 -8.35 15.47
C LEU A 72 2.05 -9.65 16.12
N SER A 73 0.91 -10.19 15.69
CA SER A 73 0.38 -11.45 16.24
C SER A 73 1.27 -12.66 15.93
N CYS A 74 1.85 -12.74 14.74
CA CYS A 74 2.80 -13.79 14.36
C CYS A 74 4.17 -13.69 15.06
N ARG A 75 4.44 -12.61 15.83
CA ARG A 75 5.68 -12.46 16.60
C ARG A 75 5.61 -13.09 18.00
N ASN A 76 4.45 -13.62 18.38
CA ASN A 76 4.22 -14.27 19.68
C ASN A 76 4.23 -15.81 19.60
N GLU A 77 4.89 -16.39 18.60
CA GLU A 77 5.17 -17.84 18.51
C GLU A 77 6.67 -18.11 18.55
#